data_AF-A0A353ZXU4-F1
#
_entry.id   AF-A0A353ZXU4-F1
#
_cell.length_a   1.000
_cell.length_b   1.000
_cell.length_c   1.000
_cell.angle_alpha   90.00
_cell.angle_beta   90.00
_cell.angle_gamma   90.00
#
_symmetry.space_group_name_H-M   'P 1'
#
loop_
_entity.id
_entity.type
_entity.pdbx_description
1 polymer ?
#
loop_
_entity_poly.entity_id
_entity_poly.type
_entity_poly.pdbx_seq_one_letter_code
_entity_poly.pdbx_strand_id
1 'polypeptide(L)'
;MTERIVLAYSGGLDTSVAIGWIGEATGAEVIAVAVDVGQGGESLETIRQRALGCGAVEAYVADASDEFADEYCMPTLKANALYQGHYPLVSAISRPVIVKHLVKAAREFGATTVAHGCTG
;
A
#
# COMPACT_ATOMS: atom_id res chain seq x y z
N MET A 1 5.02 10.06 -22.98
CA MET A 1 4.49 10.22 -21.61
C MET A 1 5.46 9.50 -20.70
N THR A 2 5.77 10.03 -19.52
CA THR A 2 6.61 9.33 -18.56
C THR A 2 5.83 8.16 -17.98
N GLU A 3 6.39 6.95 -18.02
CA GLU A 3 5.79 5.78 -17.37
C GLU A 3 5.71 6.01 -15.86
N ARG A 4 4.66 5.50 -15.22
CA ARG A 4 4.49 5.58 -13.77
C ARG A 4 4.27 4.23 -13.14
N ILE A 5 4.86 4.06 -11.97
CA ILE A 5 4.76 2.87 -11.14
C ILE A 5 4.13 3.27 -9.81
N VAL A 6 3.05 2.58 -9.44
CA VAL A 6 2.46 2.69 -8.10
C VAL A 6 3.11 1.66 -7.19
N LEU A 7 3.79 2.11 -6.13
CA LEU A 7 4.43 1.25 -5.15
C LEU A 7 3.59 1.17 -3.88
N ALA A 8 3.24 -0.05 -3.46
CA ALA A 8 2.74 -0.29 -2.11
C ALA A 8 3.83 0.04 -1.08
N TYR A 9 3.63 1.14 -0.36
CA TYR A 9 4.66 1.77 0.48
C TYR A 9 4.26 1.70 1.95
N SER A 10 5.08 1.03 2.76
CA SER A 10 4.84 0.84 4.20
C SER A 10 5.54 1.85 5.09
N GLY A 11 6.38 2.73 4.53
CA GLY A 11 7.29 3.59 5.30
C GLY A 11 8.57 2.90 5.77
N GLY A 12 8.71 1.58 5.57
CA GLY A 12 9.91 0.83 5.95
C GLY A 12 11.14 1.14 5.08
N LEU A 13 12.32 0.68 5.54
CA LEU A 13 13.60 0.89 4.84
C LEU A 13 13.54 0.38 3.39
N ASP A 14 13.14 -0.87 3.21
CA ASP A 14 13.18 -1.54 1.90
C ASP A 14 12.34 -0.81 0.86
N THR A 15 11.07 -0.49 1.18
CA THR A 15 10.20 0.25 0.24
C THR A 15 10.61 1.71 0.08
N SER A 16 11.36 2.29 1.02
CA SER A 16 11.91 3.65 0.89
C SER A 16 13.07 3.69 -0.09
N VAL A 17 14.00 2.73 0.00
CA VAL A 17 15.09 2.59 -0.97
C VAL A 17 14.56 2.16 -2.34
N ALA A 18 13.51 1.34 -2.37
CA ALA A 18 12.88 0.89 -3.61
C ALA A 18 12.35 2.04 -4.47
N ILE A 19 11.92 3.16 -3.89
CA ILE A 19 11.46 4.34 -4.66
C ILE A 19 12.57 4.82 -5.61
N GLY A 20 13.75 5.12 -5.05
CA GLY A 20 14.91 5.56 -5.83
C GLY A 20 15.40 4.47 -6.78
N TRP A 21 15.50 3.23 -6.30
CA TRP A 21 15.96 2.10 -7.12
C TRP A 21 15.06 1.83 -8.32
N ILE A 22 13.73 1.87 -8.16
CA ILE A 22 12.77 1.71 -9.26
C ILE A 22 12.96 2.85 -10.27
N GLY A 23 13.07 4.09 -9.79
CA GLY A 23 13.31 5.25 -10.66
C GLY A 23 14.59 5.10 -11.48
N GLU A 24 15.70 4.72 -10.85
CA GLU A 24 16.99 4.49 -11.53
C GLU A 24 16.95 3.31 -12.51
N ALA A 25 16.33 2.19 -12.12
CA ALA A 25 16.31 0.96 -12.91
C ALA A 25 15.37 1.04 -14.13
N THR A 26 14.31 1.84 -14.04
CA THR A 26 13.25 1.87 -15.06
C THR A 26 13.11 3.22 -15.78
N GLY A 27 13.62 4.31 -15.20
CA GLY A 27 13.34 5.67 -15.67
C GLY A 27 11.90 6.14 -15.44
N ALA A 28 11.07 5.36 -14.73
CA ALA A 28 9.68 5.69 -14.44
C ALA A 28 9.57 6.60 -13.21
N GLU A 29 8.49 7.37 -13.15
CA GLU A 29 8.12 8.09 -11.94
C GLU A 29 7.43 7.13 -10.95
N VAL A 30 7.80 7.22 -9.67
CA VAL A 30 7.20 6.38 -8.62
C VAL A 30 6.16 7.18 -7.85
N ILE A 31 4.97 6.62 -7.73
CA ILE A 31 3.90 7.09 -6.85
C ILE A 31 3.88 6.15 -5.64
N ALA A 32 4.16 6.67 -4.45
CA ALA A 32 4.07 5.88 -3.23
C ALA A 32 2.60 5.83 -2.76
N VAL A 33 2.11 4.65 -2.42
CA VAL A 33 0.77 4.43 -1.89
C VAL A 33 0.86 3.83 -0.50
N ALA A 34 0.47 4.62 0.51
CA ALA A 34 0.30 4.15 1.88
C ALA A 34 -1.19 4.03 2.21
N VAL A 35 -1.59 2.94 2.86
CA VAL A 35 -2.99 2.68 3.24
C VAL A 35 -3.02 2.40 4.73
N ASP A 36 -3.68 3.28 5.48
CA ASP A 36 -3.91 3.09 6.90
C ASP A 36 -5.02 2.07 7.11
N VAL A 37 -4.68 0.97 7.78
CA VAL A 37 -5.61 -0.08 8.20
C VAL A 37 -5.58 -0.25 9.72
N GLY A 38 -5.14 0.78 10.44
CA GLY A 38 -5.06 0.79 11.91
C GLY A 38 -3.75 0.24 12.47
N GLN A 39 -2.66 0.22 11.70
CA GLN A 39 -1.37 -0.32 12.15
C GLN A 39 -0.70 0.53 13.26
N GLY A 40 -1.11 1.80 13.42
CA GLY A 40 -0.51 2.74 14.36
C GLY A 40 0.95 3.06 14.04
N GLY A 41 1.71 3.49 15.07
CA GLY A 41 3.12 3.86 14.92
C GLY A 41 3.30 5.29 14.46
N GLU A 42 4.06 5.48 13.37
CA GLU A 42 4.33 6.81 12.82
C GLU A 42 3.09 7.43 12.17
N SER A 43 3.02 8.76 12.19
CA SER A 43 1.92 9.45 11.52
C SER A 43 1.96 9.24 10.00
N LEU A 44 0.77 9.19 9.39
CA LEU A 44 0.61 9.11 7.94
C LEU A 44 1.34 10.23 7.20
N GLU A 45 1.39 11.43 7.79
CA GLU A 45 2.13 12.55 7.22
C GLU A 45 3.66 12.31 7.23
N THR A 46 4.19 11.70 8.30
CA THR A 46 5.61 11.31 8.35
C THR A 46 5.96 10.30 7.26
N ILE A 47 5.10 9.31 7.04
CA ILE A 47 5.25 8.31 5.97
C ILE A 47 5.17 8.99 4.60
N ARG A 48 4.21 9.89 4.39
CA ARG A 48 4.07 10.69 3.16
C ARG A 48 5.35 11.47 2.86
N GLN A 49 5.85 12.23 3.83
CA GLN A 49 7.05 13.05 3.66
C GLN A 49 8.31 12.20 3.41
N ARG A 50 8.41 11.03 4.04
CA ARG A 50 9.51 10.09 3.78
C ARG A 50 9.50 9.60 2.33
N ALA A 51 8.35 9.21 1.79
CA ALA A 51 8.25 8.79 0.39
C ALA A 51 8.72 9.89 -0.57
N LEU A 52 8.25 11.13 -0.36
CA LEU A 52 8.65 12.27 -1.18
C LEU A 52 10.16 12.55 -1.06
N GLY A 53 10.70 12.50 0.16
CA GLY A 53 12.13 12.64 0.41
C GLY A 53 13.00 11.54 -0.21
N CYS A 54 12.43 10.36 -0.47
CA CYS A 54 13.08 9.25 -1.16
C CYS A 54 12.94 9.29 -2.69
N GLY A 55 12.28 10.30 -3.26
CA GLY A 55 12.20 10.52 -4.71
C GLY A 55 10.86 10.15 -5.36
N ALA A 56 9.80 9.89 -4.58
CA ALA A 56 8.47 9.69 -5.14
C ALA A 56 7.95 11.02 -5.71
N VAL A 57 7.33 10.99 -6.90
CA VAL A 57 6.74 12.20 -7.50
C VAL A 57 5.40 12.57 -6.87
N GLU A 58 4.75 11.61 -6.21
CA GLU A 58 3.53 11.78 -5.44
C GLU A 58 3.47 10.70 -4.33
N ALA A 59 2.82 11.04 -3.23
CA ALA A 59 2.56 10.14 -2.12
C ALA A 59 1.07 10.14 -1.79
N TYR A 60 0.35 9.15 -2.30
CA TYR A 60 -1.06 8.92 -2.01
C TYR A 60 -1.19 8.21 -0.67
N VAL A 61 -1.98 8.79 0.23
CA VAL A 61 -2.30 8.19 1.53
C VAL A 61 -3.80 8.02 1.65
N ALA A 62 -4.23 6.80 1.95
CA ALA A 62 -5.62 6.49 2.25
C ALA A 62 -5.79 6.20 3.74
N ASP A 63 -6.71 6.90 4.40
CA ASP A 63 -7.27 6.42 5.66
C ASP A 63 -8.39 5.44 5.32
N ALA A 64 -8.10 4.14 5.48
CA ALA A 64 -9.00 3.06 5.13
C ALA A 64 -9.35 2.22 6.37
N SER A 65 -9.22 2.79 7.57
CA SER A 65 -9.46 2.09 8.83
C SER A 65 -10.92 1.64 8.97
N ASP A 66 -11.87 2.54 8.74
CA ASP A 66 -13.31 2.23 8.72
C ASP A 66 -13.68 1.29 7.56
N GLU A 67 -13.15 1.55 6.36
CA GLU A 67 -13.36 0.68 5.19
C GLU A 67 -12.87 -0.75 5.47
N PHE A 68 -11.70 -0.88 6.07
CA PHE A 68 -11.12 -2.17 6.45
C PHE A 68 -12.01 -2.89 7.47
N ALA A 69 -12.51 -2.18 8.48
CA ALA A 69 -13.41 -2.73 9.49
C ALA A 69 -14.73 -3.23 8.87
N ASP A 70 -15.39 -2.39 8.08
CA ASP A 70 -16.73 -2.64 7.56
C ASP A 70 -16.75 -3.64 6.39
N GLU A 71 -15.83 -3.49 5.45
CA GLU A 71 -15.82 -4.28 4.20
C GLU A 71 -14.98 -5.56 4.29
N TYR A 72 -14.11 -5.72 5.30
CA TYR A 72 -13.19 -6.87 5.37
C TYR A 72 -13.21 -7.57 6.73
N CYS A 73 -13.08 -6.85 7.85
CA CYS A 73 -13.14 -7.46 9.18
C CYS A 73 -14.54 -8.02 9.48
N MET A 74 -15.59 -7.25 9.19
CA MET A 74 -16.96 -7.65 9.50
C MET A 74 -17.43 -8.89 8.69
N PRO A 75 -17.17 -9.02 7.38
CA PRO A 75 -17.42 -10.26 6.65
C PRO A 75 -16.62 -11.46 7.18
N THR A 76 -15.35 -11.24 7.55
CA THR A 76 -14.48 -12.28 8.13
C THR A 76 -15.06 -12.80 9.45
N LEU A 77 -15.55 -11.88 10.30
CA LEU A 77 -16.22 -12.21 11.55
C LEU A 77 -17.53 -12.97 11.33
N LYS A 78 -18.40 -12.49 10.43
CA LYS A 78 -19.69 -13.15 10.09
C LYS A 78 -19.50 -14.57 9.58
N ALA A 79 -18.39 -14.84 8.89
CA ALA A 79 -18.05 -16.16 8.38
C ALA A 79 -17.44 -17.10 9.44
N ASN A 80 -17.17 -16.61 10.66
CA ASN A 80 -16.32 -17.30 11.64
C ASN A 80 -15.01 -17.79 11.02
N ALA A 81 -14.41 -16.97 10.17
CA ALA A 81 -13.29 -17.39 9.33
C ALA A 81 -12.05 -17.68 10.18
N LEU A 82 -11.66 -18.96 10.21
CA LEU A 82 -10.49 -19.45 10.91
C LEU A 82 -9.68 -20.35 9.98
N TYR A 83 -8.55 -19.84 9.51
CA TYR A 83 -7.58 -20.65 8.78
C TYR A 83 -6.99 -21.71 9.71
N GLN A 84 -7.06 -22.96 9.26
CA GLN A 84 -6.69 -24.16 10.03
C GLN A 84 -7.40 -24.24 11.40
N GLY A 85 -8.60 -23.67 11.53
CA GLY A 85 -9.38 -23.68 12.78
C GLY A 85 -8.83 -22.79 13.90
N HIS A 86 -7.77 -22.00 13.64
CA HIS A 86 -7.10 -21.21 14.69
C HIS A 86 -6.84 -19.75 14.30
N TYR A 87 -6.47 -19.46 13.06
CA TYR A 87 -5.97 -18.14 12.68
C TYR A 87 -7.04 -17.29 11.96
N PRO A 88 -7.44 -16.13 12.50
CA PRO A 88 -8.53 -15.31 11.95
C PRO A 88 -8.06 -14.41 10.79
N LEU A 89 -7.19 -14.92 9.92
CA LEU A 89 -6.78 -14.28 8.67
C LEU A 89 -6.17 -12.86 8.82
N VAL A 90 -5.63 -12.51 10.00
CA VAL A 90 -5.18 -11.16 10.39
C VAL A 90 -4.46 -10.39 9.26
N SER A 91 -3.41 -10.99 8.69
CA SER A 91 -2.62 -10.34 7.64
C SER A 91 -3.28 -10.45 6.27
N ALA A 92 -4.02 -11.53 6.01
CA ALA A 92 -4.60 -11.81 4.70
C ALA A 92 -5.70 -10.82 4.34
N ILE A 93 -6.55 -10.44 5.30
CA ILE A 93 -7.76 -9.65 5.02
C ILE A 93 -7.47 -8.17 4.69
N SER A 94 -6.30 -7.64 5.06
CA SER A 94 -5.90 -6.29 4.68
C SER A 94 -5.37 -6.19 3.25
N ARG A 95 -4.94 -7.30 2.64
CA ARG A 95 -4.32 -7.25 1.30
C ARG A 95 -5.30 -6.81 0.21
N PRO A 96 -6.57 -7.26 0.20
CA PRO A 96 -7.56 -6.78 -0.75
C PRO A 96 -7.85 -5.28 -0.68
N VAL A 97 -7.96 -4.67 0.52
CA VAL A 97 -8.16 -3.21 0.64
C VAL A 97 -6.96 -2.43 0.13
N ILE A 98 -5.74 -2.89 0.43
CA ILE A 98 -4.51 -2.30 -0.11
C ILE A 98 -4.52 -2.35 -1.65
N VAL A 99 -4.87 -3.50 -2.25
CA VAL A 99 -4.98 -3.65 -3.71
C VAL A 99 -6.02 -2.70 -4.31
N LYS A 100 -7.19 -2.52 -3.67
CA LYS A 100 -8.23 -1.58 -4.10
C LYS A 100 -7.68 -0.16 -4.20
N HIS A 101 -6.90 0.28 -3.22
CA HIS A 101 -6.25 1.60 -3.24
C HIS A 101 -5.08 1.72 -4.22
N LEU A 102 -4.28 0.67 -4.42
CA LEU A 102 -3.24 0.66 -5.46
C LEU A 102 -3.84 0.83 -6.86
N VAL A 103 -4.91 0.10 -7.17
CA VAL A 103 -5.61 0.20 -8.46
C VAL A 103 -6.27 1.56 -8.63
N LYS A 104 -6.87 2.12 -7.56
CA LYS A 104 -7.43 3.47 -7.57
C LYS A 104 -6.36 4.51 -7.90
N ALA A 105 -5.24 4.49 -7.17
CA ALA A 105 -4.12 5.40 -7.41
C ALA A 105 -3.53 5.24 -8.81
N ALA A 106 -3.39 4.00 -9.31
CA ALA A 106 -2.87 3.76 -10.65
C ALA A 106 -3.75 4.41 -11.74
N ARG A 107 -5.08 4.32 -11.59
CA ARG A 107 -6.02 5.00 -12.50
C ARG A 107 -5.99 6.52 -12.37
N GLU A 108 -5.91 7.03 -11.13
CA GLU A 108 -5.89 8.46 -10.83
C GLU A 108 -4.64 9.16 -11.39
N PHE A 109 -3.48 8.53 -11.24
CA PHE A 109 -2.20 9.11 -11.64
C PHE A 109 -1.68 8.60 -13.00
N GLY A 110 -2.44 7.76 -13.70
CA GLY A 110 -2.06 7.23 -15.01
C GLY A 110 -0.86 6.28 -14.98
N ALA A 111 -0.74 5.46 -13.93
CA ALA A 111 0.27 4.42 -13.82
C ALA A 111 -0.17 3.14 -14.54
N THR A 112 0.77 2.53 -15.23
CA THR A 112 0.59 1.28 -16.00
C THR A 112 1.04 0.05 -15.22
N THR A 113 1.82 0.26 -14.15
CA THR A 113 2.49 -0.78 -13.38
C THR A 113 2.27 -0.60 -11.89
N VAL A 114 2.15 -1.71 -11.16
CA VAL A 114 2.11 -1.76 -9.70
C VAL A 114 3.31 -2.55 -9.17
N ALA A 115 3.86 -2.15 -8.03
CA ALA A 115 4.97 -2.82 -7.35
C ALA A 115 4.65 -3.04 -5.86
N HIS A 116 5.24 -4.09 -5.28
CA HIS A 116 5.12 -4.43 -3.86
C HIS A 116 6.44 -5.01 -3.33
N GLY A 117 6.66 -4.92 -2.01
CA GLY A 117 7.84 -5.44 -1.33
C GLY A 117 7.63 -6.79 -0.63
N CYS A 118 6.85 -7.70 -1.21
CA CYS A 118 6.67 -9.04 -0.62
C CYS A 118 7.81 -9.97 -1.05
N THR A 119 8.08 -10.99 -0.24
CA THR A 119 9.01 -12.07 -0.60
C THR A 119 8.36 -13.07 -1.56
N GLY A 120 9.19 -13.97 -2.13
CA GLY A 120 8.72 -15.16 -2.85
C GLY A 120 8.24 -16.28 -1.92
#